data_AF-K1PBR3-F1
#
_entry.id   AF-K1PBR3-F1
#
_cell.length_a   1.000
_cell.length_b   1.000
_cell.length_c   1.000
_cell.angle_alpha   90.00
_cell.angle_beta   90.00
_cell.angle_gamma   90.00
#
_symmetry.space_group_name_H-M   'P 1'
#
loop_
_entity.id
_entity.type
_entity.pdbx_description
1 polymer ?
#
loop_
_entity_poly.entity_id
_entity_poly.type
_entity_poly.pdbx_seq_one_letter_code
_entity_poly.pdbx_strand_id
1 'polypeptide(L)'
;MFRRRLFTFFIWPAFCRGEHTLRVPAELFTENRKRLAERLRATNKVPAGAYESCFHWAFGVEEPDFYGAIEVETGRGILYPNFLTPMLSGWENSKLTMQFYIRKFLNGIPIFHDILSFCCYLELMVPQSVSVKSFDKDTKKSSNSSFSFVESRVFKTDLEREVMRFSNKISSGAHKEVNYIIFKHYCQFNGGVRLMVYTCICGSGDNGSVLHYGHASAPNSKQVQDGDLWLFKNLLFDTQSVSCVDMHLLANRVHLEELKKLELLKGDVEEMMKVRLGAVFMPHGLGHFMGIDTHDVDGYPELLDAALRYPQQSQFTCREVIDQYRGFGGVRIEDDVAVTDDGMELLTLVPRTVEEIEAWMAEGRQHPQVPLPQECVKSG
;
A
#
# COMPACT_ATOMS: atom_id res chain seq x y z
N MET A 1 -17.16 -21.16 42.01
CA MET A 1 -18.01 -19.96 41.84
C MET A 1 -17.10 -18.76 41.56
N PHE A 2 -16.70 -18.54 40.30
CA PHE A 2 -15.93 -17.35 39.92
C PHE A 2 -16.88 -16.14 39.87
N ARG A 3 -16.78 -15.24 40.87
CA ARG A 3 -17.53 -13.99 40.88
C ARG A 3 -17.06 -13.11 39.71
N ARG A 4 -17.92 -12.94 38.70
CA ARG A 4 -17.79 -11.92 37.65
C ARG A 4 -17.81 -10.54 38.31
N ARG A 5 -16.64 -9.95 38.57
CA ARG A 5 -16.54 -8.48 38.73
C ARG A 5 -16.71 -7.88 37.33
N LEU A 6 -17.89 -7.34 37.06
CA LEU A 6 -18.14 -6.46 35.92
C LEU A 6 -17.32 -5.19 36.14
N PHE A 7 -16.13 -5.15 35.55
CA PHE A 7 -15.43 -3.90 35.32
C PHE A 7 -16.05 -3.27 34.07
N THR A 8 -16.65 -2.09 34.21
CA THR A 8 -16.98 -1.22 33.07
C THR A 8 -15.68 -0.71 32.47
N PHE A 9 -15.20 -1.36 31.41
CA PHE A 9 -14.00 -0.96 30.69
C PHE A 9 -14.33 0.12 29.67
N PHE A 10 -13.59 1.22 29.66
CA PHE A 10 -13.58 2.17 28.54
C PHE A 10 -13.04 1.44 27.32
N ILE A 11 -13.93 1.18 26.36
CA ILE A 11 -13.65 0.60 25.05
C ILE A 11 -12.93 1.66 24.22
N TRP A 12 -11.89 1.31 23.47
CA TRP A 12 -11.40 2.17 22.40
C TRP A 12 -12.16 1.84 21.10
N PRO A 13 -13.15 2.64 20.70
CA PRO A 13 -13.97 2.33 19.53
C PRO A 13 -13.23 2.58 18.20
N ALA A 14 -12.06 3.22 18.24
CA ALA A 14 -11.30 3.59 17.05
C ALA A 14 -9.81 3.80 17.36
N PHE A 15 -8.97 3.56 16.36
CA PHE A 15 -7.58 3.98 16.30
C PHE A 15 -7.50 5.44 15.83
N CYS A 16 -6.62 6.23 16.45
CA CYS A 16 -6.38 7.63 16.10
C CYS A 16 -5.02 8.06 16.66
N ARG A 17 -4.28 8.95 15.97
CA ARG A 17 -2.95 9.42 16.39
C ARG A 17 -2.89 10.93 16.69
N GLY A 18 -4.06 11.57 16.85
CA GLY A 18 -4.22 13.00 17.07
C GLY A 18 -5.50 13.50 16.40
N GLU A 19 -6.04 14.63 16.85
CA GLU A 19 -7.32 15.18 16.35
C GLU A 19 -7.31 15.45 14.85
N HIS A 20 -6.13 15.74 14.28
CA HIS A 20 -5.94 16.00 12.85
C HIS A 20 -5.76 14.73 12.00
N THR A 21 -5.66 13.55 12.63
CA THR A 21 -5.48 12.26 11.94
C THR A 21 -6.80 11.50 11.81
N LEU A 22 -6.91 10.64 10.81
CA LEU A 22 -8.10 9.82 10.64
C LEU A 22 -8.38 8.96 11.87
N ARG A 23 -9.64 8.99 12.32
CA ARG A 23 -10.17 8.09 13.34
C ARG A 23 -10.69 6.83 12.65
N VAL A 24 -9.97 5.72 12.75
CA VAL A 24 -10.30 4.44 12.11
C VAL A 24 -11.09 3.57 13.09
N PRO A 25 -12.40 3.31 12.86
CA PRO A 25 -13.22 2.56 13.81
C PRO A 25 -12.80 1.07 13.86
N ALA A 26 -12.85 0.48 15.05
CA ALA A 26 -12.61 -0.96 15.25
C ALA A 26 -13.68 -1.84 14.57
N GLU A 27 -14.80 -1.23 14.18
CA GLU A 27 -15.85 -1.84 13.35
C GLU A 27 -15.31 -2.32 12.00
N LEU A 28 -14.32 -1.62 11.41
CA LEU A 28 -13.67 -2.01 10.15
C LEU A 28 -13.19 -3.47 10.22
N PHE A 29 -12.43 -3.80 11.26
CA PHE A 29 -11.90 -5.16 11.45
C PHE A 29 -13.01 -6.17 11.78
N THR A 30 -14.09 -5.70 12.42
CA THR A 30 -15.24 -6.56 12.75
C THR A 30 -16.03 -6.93 11.50
N GLU A 31 -16.25 -5.99 10.60
CA GLU A 31 -16.86 -6.20 9.29
C GLU A 31 -16.02 -7.17 8.45
N ASN A 32 -14.70 -6.98 8.42
CA ASN A 32 -13.77 -7.87 7.72
C ASN A 32 -13.89 -9.34 8.18
N ARG A 33 -13.92 -9.58 9.51
CA ARG A 33 -14.11 -10.95 10.03
C ARG A 33 -15.46 -11.55 9.65
N LYS A 34 -16.54 -10.76 9.66
CA LYS A 34 -17.87 -11.23 9.24
C LYS A 34 -17.90 -11.61 7.76
N ARG A 35 -17.36 -10.76 6.88
CA ARG A 35 -17.24 -11.01 5.43
C ARG A 35 -16.45 -12.28 5.13
N LEU A 36 -15.33 -12.46 5.83
CA LEU A 36 -14.54 -13.68 5.71
C LEU A 36 -15.34 -14.91 6.15
N ALA A 37 -16.00 -14.85 7.30
CA ALA A 37 -16.78 -15.96 7.83
C ALA A 37 -17.94 -16.34 6.89
N GLU A 38 -18.64 -15.36 6.30
CA GLU A 38 -19.65 -15.58 5.27
C GLU A 38 -19.10 -16.33 4.06
N ARG A 39 -17.94 -15.90 3.54
CA ARG A 39 -17.29 -16.56 2.40
C ARG A 39 -16.80 -17.98 2.74
N LEU A 40 -16.28 -18.19 3.95
CA LEU A 40 -15.87 -19.51 4.41
C LEU A 40 -17.07 -20.47 4.53
N ARG A 41 -18.22 -19.99 5.06
CA ARG A 41 -19.47 -20.76 5.10
C ARG A 41 -19.97 -21.12 3.70
N ALA A 42 -19.89 -20.19 2.74
CA ALA A 42 -20.32 -20.42 1.37
C ALA A 42 -19.46 -21.45 0.61
N THR A 43 -18.18 -21.58 0.97
CA THR A 43 -17.21 -22.43 0.24
C THR A 43 -16.97 -23.79 0.90
N ASN A 44 -17.44 -23.99 2.15
CA ASN A 44 -17.23 -25.18 2.97
C ASN A 44 -15.74 -25.61 3.08
N LYS A 45 -14.83 -24.65 2.89
CA LYS A 45 -13.37 -24.82 2.94
C LYS A 45 -12.84 -24.06 4.14
N VAL A 46 -12.79 -24.69 5.30
CA VAL A 46 -12.10 -24.14 6.47
C VAL A 46 -10.62 -24.50 6.36
N PRO A 47 -9.71 -23.54 6.11
CA PRO A 47 -8.29 -23.85 6.06
C PRO A 47 -7.81 -24.18 7.47
N ALA A 48 -7.37 -25.42 7.70
CA ALA A 48 -6.63 -25.76 8.91
C ALA A 48 -5.26 -25.05 8.88
N GLY A 49 -4.95 -24.25 9.90
CA GLY A 49 -3.60 -23.71 10.12
C GLY A 49 -3.17 -22.56 9.20
N ALA A 50 -4.03 -21.59 8.90
CA ALA A 50 -3.67 -20.41 8.11
C ALA A 50 -2.75 -19.44 8.89
N TYR A 51 -1.43 -19.61 8.74
CA TYR A 51 -0.43 -18.66 9.21
C TYR A 51 -0.20 -17.59 8.14
N GLU A 52 -0.52 -16.31 8.39
CA GLU A 52 -0.29 -15.27 7.38
C GLU A 52 -0.39 -13.80 7.82
N SER A 53 0.18 -12.94 6.94
CA SER A 53 0.22 -11.47 6.89
C SER A 53 -1.12 -10.74 7.10
N CYS A 54 -2.23 -11.47 7.15
CA CYS A 54 -3.59 -10.93 7.23
C CYS A 54 -4.06 -10.64 8.68
N PHE A 55 -3.20 -10.79 9.68
CA PHE A 55 -3.55 -10.54 11.08
C PHE A 55 -4.03 -9.09 11.31
N HIS A 56 -3.32 -8.11 10.72
CA HIS A 56 -3.72 -6.71 10.81
C HIS A 56 -5.09 -6.47 10.14
N TRP A 57 -5.34 -7.07 8.97
CA TRP A 57 -6.63 -6.97 8.27
C TRP A 57 -7.82 -7.46 9.11
N ALA A 58 -7.62 -8.54 9.88
CA ALA A 58 -8.67 -9.17 10.67
C ALA A 58 -8.85 -8.55 12.06
N PHE A 59 -7.79 -7.98 12.66
CA PHE A 59 -7.80 -7.59 14.08
C PHE A 59 -7.31 -6.17 14.37
N GLY A 60 -6.59 -5.52 13.46
CA GLY A 60 -6.07 -4.15 13.66
C GLY A 60 -5.05 -4.03 14.81
N VAL A 61 -4.49 -5.16 15.25
CA VAL A 61 -3.49 -5.21 16.32
C VAL A 61 -2.12 -4.90 15.72
N GLU A 62 -1.40 -3.96 16.32
CA GLU A 62 -0.04 -3.57 15.90
C GLU A 62 1.03 -4.26 16.73
N GLU A 63 0.65 -4.77 17.90
CA GLU A 63 1.55 -5.36 18.85
C GLU A 63 2.03 -6.76 18.41
N PRO A 64 3.33 -7.06 18.63
CA PRO A 64 3.88 -8.37 18.33
C PRO A 64 3.32 -9.43 19.28
N ASP A 65 3.52 -10.70 18.93
CA ASP A 65 3.21 -11.85 19.79
C ASP A 65 1.74 -12.03 20.14
N PHE A 66 0.82 -11.60 19.28
CA PHE A 66 -0.58 -11.98 19.36
C PHE A 66 -0.90 -13.17 18.45
N TYR A 67 -1.90 -13.93 18.85
CA TYR A 67 -2.64 -14.88 18.03
C TYR A 67 -4.09 -14.42 18.02
N GLY A 68 -4.82 -14.85 17.01
CA GLY A 68 -6.24 -14.62 16.89
C GLY A 68 -6.94 -15.84 16.31
N ALA A 69 -8.23 -15.96 16.58
CA ALA A 69 -9.07 -16.93 15.92
C ALA A 69 -10.39 -16.27 15.50
N ILE A 70 -10.97 -16.77 14.42
CA ILE A 70 -12.26 -16.32 13.92
C ILE A 70 -13.20 -17.52 13.92
N GLU A 71 -14.31 -17.40 14.64
CA GLU A 71 -15.41 -18.37 14.63
C GLU A 71 -16.15 -18.27 13.29
N VAL A 72 -16.14 -19.34 12.49
CA VAL A 72 -16.72 -19.32 11.14
C VAL A 72 -18.25 -19.21 11.18
N GLU A 73 -18.91 -19.72 12.22
CA GLU A 73 -20.37 -19.64 12.32
C GLU A 73 -20.86 -18.18 12.51
N THR A 74 -20.18 -17.42 13.37
CA THR A 74 -20.64 -16.10 13.81
C THR A 74 -19.81 -14.93 13.26
N GLY A 75 -18.60 -15.20 12.76
CA GLY A 75 -17.59 -14.18 12.45
C GLY A 75 -16.94 -13.56 13.70
N ARG A 76 -17.17 -14.12 14.89
CA ARG A 76 -16.62 -13.60 16.13
C ARG A 76 -15.10 -13.77 16.16
N GLY A 77 -14.41 -12.68 16.43
CA GLY A 77 -12.97 -12.68 16.67
C GLY A 77 -12.63 -13.06 18.10
N ILE A 78 -11.49 -13.71 18.28
CA ILE A 78 -10.86 -14.11 19.53
C ILE A 78 -9.40 -13.67 19.45
N LEU A 79 -8.85 -13.09 20.50
CA LEU A 79 -7.45 -12.67 20.54
C LEU A 79 -6.74 -13.37 21.70
N TYR A 80 -5.50 -13.77 21.47
CA TYR A 80 -4.64 -14.40 22.46
C TYR A 80 -3.27 -13.73 22.43
N PRO A 81 -2.92 -12.94 23.45
CA PRO A 81 -1.56 -12.43 23.58
C PRO A 81 -0.63 -13.54 24.12
N ASN A 82 0.40 -13.88 23.37
CA ASN A 82 1.44 -14.81 23.77
C ASN A 82 2.52 -14.09 24.58
N PHE A 83 2.22 -13.81 25.84
CA PHE A 83 3.20 -13.27 26.77
C PHE A 83 4.22 -14.35 27.14
N LEU A 84 5.24 -14.52 26.30
CA LEU A 84 6.47 -15.16 26.76
C LEU A 84 7.21 -14.14 27.63
N THR A 85 7.20 -14.43 28.93
CA THR A 85 8.23 -14.10 29.94
C THR A 85 7.90 -12.98 30.96
N PRO A 86 8.03 -13.27 32.28
CA PRO A 86 7.98 -12.30 33.39
C PRO A 86 9.09 -11.23 33.39
N MET A 87 10.00 -11.19 32.41
CA MET A 87 11.17 -10.30 32.41
C MET A 87 10.86 -8.81 32.18
N LEU A 88 9.69 -8.46 31.63
CA LEU A 88 9.30 -7.06 31.45
C LEU A 88 8.87 -6.37 32.76
N SER A 89 8.75 -7.11 33.86
CA SER A 89 8.30 -6.61 35.18
C SER A 89 9.23 -5.57 35.83
N GLY A 90 10.45 -5.38 35.31
CA GLY A 90 11.39 -4.35 35.76
C GLY A 90 11.18 -2.97 35.14
N TRP A 91 10.35 -2.84 34.09
CA TRP A 91 10.01 -1.55 33.47
C TRP A 91 8.58 -1.16 33.86
N GLU A 92 8.39 0.07 34.36
CA GLU A 92 7.14 0.57 34.99
C GLU A 92 5.84 0.39 34.17
N ASN A 93 5.92 0.15 32.86
CA ASN A 93 4.76 0.05 31.96
C ASN A 93 4.19 -1.37 31.72
N SER A 94 4.75 -2.42 32.34
CA SER A 94 4.41 -3.83 32.02
C SER A 94 3.20 -4.41 32.75
N LYS A 95 2.76 -3.80 33.87
CA LYS A 95 1.54 -4.22 34.60
C LYS A 95 0.27 -3.53 34.10
N LEU A 96 0.40 -2.34 33.50
CA LEU A 96 -0.71 -1.63 32.84
C LEU A 96 -1.15 -2.30 31.53
N THR A 97 -0.29 -3.14 30.95
CA THR A 97 -0.40 -3.62 29.57
C THR A 97 -1.58 -4.56 29.34
N MET A 98 -1.89 -5.46 30.29
CA MET A 98 -2.99 -6.41 30.11
C MET A 98 -4.37 -5.76 30.19
N GLN A 99 -4.63 -4.95 31.22
CA GLN A 99 -5.89 -4.20 31.34
C GLN A 99 -6.02 -3.16 30.23
N PHE A 100 -4.90 -2.62 29.75
CA PHE A 100 -4.84 -1.74 28.58
C PHE A 100 -5.25 -2.48 27.30
N TYR A 101 -4.74 -3.70 27.02
CA TYR A 101 -5.14 -4.47 25.84
C TYR A 101 -6.59 -4.96 25.90
N ILE A 102 -7.04 -5.36 27.08
CA ILE A 102 -8.46 -5.65 27.34
C ILE A 102 -9.30 -4.39 27.03
N ARG A 103 -8.90 -3.19 27.48
CA ARG A 103 -9.60 -1.93 27.14
C ARG A 103 -9.50 -1.54 25.66
N LYS A 104 -8.37 -1.83 25.00
CA LYS A 104 -8.06 -1.44 23.62
C LYS A 104 -8.80 -2.29 22.57
N PHE A 105 -8.96 -3.59 22.80
CA PHE A 105 -9.51 -4.53 21.80
C PHE A 105 -10.93 -5.04 22.11
N LEU A 106 -11.54 -4.65 23.24
CA LEU A 106 -12.87 -5.13 23.62
C LEU A 106 -14.01 -4.42 22.85
N ASN A 107 -14.41 -5.03 21.74
CA ASN A 107 -15.83 -5.18 21.38
C ASN A 107 -16.19 -6.67 21.42
N GLY A 108 -16.25 -7.27 22.62
CA GLY A 108 -16.77 -8.64 22.82
C GLY A 108 -15.85 -9.80 22.42
N ILE A 109 -14.59 -9.52 22.06
CA ILE A 109 -13.55 -10.51 21.74
C ILE A 109 -13.01 -11.14 23.05
N PRO A 110 -13.17 -12.45 23.28
CA PRO A 110 -12.60 -13.10 24.46
C PRO A 110 -11.07 -13.18 24.36
N ILE A 111 -10.40 -12.97 25.49
CA ILE A 111 -8.94 -13.07 25.62
C ILE A 111 -8.61 -14.25 26.54
N PHE A 112 -7.76 -15.16 26.07
CA PHE A 112 -7.29 -16.32 26.83
C PHE A 112 -5.91 -16.04 27.45
N HIS A 113 -5.64 -16.62 28.62
CA HIS A 113 -4.44 -16.34 29.43
C HIS A 113 -3.38 -17.44 29.36
N ASP A 114 -3.72 -18.61 28.82
CA ASP A 114 -2.79 -19.70 28.61
C ASP A 114 -3.12 -20.44 27.30
N ILE A 115 -2.06 -20.91 26.64
CA ILE A 115 -2.17 -21.54 25.32
C ILE A 115 -2.96 -22.85 25.37
N LEU A 116 -2.91 -23.58 26.50
CA LEU A 116 -3.69 -24.80 26.66
C LEU A 116 -5.19 -24.49 26.73
N SER A 117 -5.62 -23.51 27.51
CA SER A 117 -7.03 -23.08 27.55
C SER A 117 -7.51 -22.50 26.22
N PHE A 118 -6.63 -21.81 25.48
CA PHE A 118 -6.94 -21.35 24.12
C PHE A 118 -7.13 -22.53 23.16
N CYS A 119 -6.18 -23.48 23.13
CA CYS A 119 -6.29 -24.69 22.32
C CYS A 119 -7.50 -25.54 22.71
N CYS A 120 -7.74 -25.75 24.01
CA CYS A 120 -8.92 -26.44 24.51
C CYS A 120 -10.22 -25.71 24.15
N TYR A 121 -10.26 -24.38 24.18
CA TYR A 121 -11.43 -23.63 23.72
C TYR A 121 -11.66 -23.80 22.21
N LEU A 122 -10.62 -23.75 21.39
CA LEU A 122 -10.74 -24.01 19.95
C LEU A 122 -11.22 -25.44 19.67
N GLU A 123 -10.67 -26.43 20.37
CA GLU A 123 -11.03 -27.84 20.22
C GLU A 123 -12.43 -28.18 20.76
N LEU A 124 -12.85 -27.56 21.87
CA LEU A 124 -14.11 -27.90 22.56
C LEU A 124 -15.29 -27.02 22.17
N MET A 125 -15.06 -25.75 21.83
CA MET A 125 -16.13 -24.75 21.65
C MET A 125 -16.24 -24.22 20.23
N VAL A 126 -15.22 -24.35 19.38
CA VAL A 126 -15.24 -23.79 18.01
C VAL A 126 -14.57 -24.73 16.99
N PRO A 127 -15.14 -25.91 16.72
CA PRO A 127 -14.55 -26.91 15.82
C PRO A 127 -14.42 -26.44 14.36
N GLN A 128 -15.10 -25.35 13.98
CA GLN A 128 -14.91 -24.64 12.71
C GLN A 128 -14.39 -23.21 12.97
N SER A 129 -13.12 -23.10 13.34
CA SER A 129 -12.41 -21.83 13.52
C SER A 129 -11.21 -21.71 12.59
N VAL A 130 -10.85 -20.47 12.26
CA VAL A 130 -9.61 -20.17 11.54
C VAL A 130 -8.68 -19.40 12.47
N SER A 131 -7.53 -20.00 12.78
CA SER A 131 -6.46 -19.37 13.57
C SER A 131 -5.59 -18.49 12.68
N VAL A 132 -5.18 -17.33 13.20
CA VAL A 132 -4.31 -16.33 12.55
C VAL A 132 -3.25 -15.89 13.57
N LYS A 133 -2.02 -15.60 13.16
CA LYS A 133 -0.92 -15.22 14.06
C LYS A 133 -0.36 -13.84 13.70
N SER A 134 -0.08 -13.00 14.70
CA SER A 134 0.69 -11.74 14.57
C SER A 134 2.15 -12.06 14.21
N PHE A 135 2.73 -11.25 13.32
CA PHE A 135 4.04 -11.52 12.74
C PHE A 135 5.14 -11.50 13.81
N ASP A 136 6.02 -12.51 13.80
CA ASP A 136 7.29 -12.50 14.52
C ASP A 136 8.38 -12.17 13.51
N LYS A 137 9.18 -11.11 13.77
CA LYS A 137 10.15 -10.54 12.81
C LYS A 137 11.17 -11.57 12.30
N ASP A 138 11.33 -12.68 13.02
CA ASP A 138 12.34 -13.71 12.76
C ASP A 138 11.82 -15.00 12.09
N THR A 139 10.52 -15.09 11.75
CA THR A 139 9.97 -16.28 11.09
C THR A 139 9.75 -16.10 9.59
N LYS A 140 10.35 -17.00 8.79
CA LYS A 140 10.26 -17.06 7.32
C LYS A 140 8.80 -16.90 6.87
N LYS A 141 8.57 -16.03 5.87
CA LYS A 141 7.29 -15.83 5.15
C LYS A 141 6.59 -17.18 4.92
N SER A 142 5.52 -17.48 5.68
CA SER A 142 4.61 -18.57 5.33
C SER A 142 3.70 -18.08 4.21
N SER A 143 3.88 -18.59 3.01
CA SER A 143 3.34 -18.07 1.75
C SER A 143 1.98 -18.64 1.35
N ASN A 144 1.15 -19.08 2.29
CA ASN A 144 -0.11 -19.78 1.96
C ASN A 144 -1.33 -19.13 2.64
N SER A 145 -1.62 -17.87 2.31
CA SER A 145 -2.94 -17.27 2.56
C SER A 145 -4.01 -18.11 1.86
N SER A 146 -5.12 -18.41 2.54
CA SER A 146 -6.21 -19.10 1.87
C SER A 146 -6.84 -18.21 0.80
N PHE A 147 -7.30 -18.81 -0.29
CA PHE A 147 -7.96 -18.10 -1.39
C PHE A 147 -9.10 -17.19 -0.89
N SER A 148 -9.88 -17.65 0.10
CA SER A 148 -10.96 -16.87 0.71
C SER A 148 -10.48 -15.61 1.44
N PHE A 149 -9.28 -15.62 2.04
CA PHE A 149 -8.67 -14.41 2.62
C PHE A 149 -8.23 -13.44 1.53
N VAL A 150 -7.52 -13.93 0.52
CA VAL A 150 -7.02 -13.11 -0.59
C VAL A 150 -8.18 -12.42 -1.30
N GLU A 151 -9.21 -13.16 -1.71
CA GLU A 151 -10.39 -12.58 -2.35
C GLU A 151 -11.12 -11.57 -1.46
N SER A 152 -11.09 -11.72 -0.13
CA SER A 152 -11.78 -10.79 0.78
C SER A 152 -11.05 -9.45 0.89
N ARG A 153 -9.74 -9.45 0.65
CA ARG A 153 -8.89 -8.25 0.61
C ARG A 153 -8.88 -7.54 -0.73
N VAL A 154 -9.28 -8.21 -1.81
CA VAL A 154 -9.41 -7.60 -3.15
C VAL A 154 -10.48 -6.51 -3.10
N PHE A 155 -11.65 -6.82 -2.54
CA PHE A 155 -12.77 -5.89 -2.42
C PHE A 155 -12.72 -5.12 -1.09
N LYS A 156 -12.68 -3.79 -1.17
CA LYS A 156 -12.56 -2.92 0.01
C LYS A 156 -13.92 -2.56 0.57
N THR A 157 -14.09 -2.59 1.88
CA THR A 157 -15.26 -2.01 2.54
C THR A 157 -15.23 -0.49 2.45
N ASP A 158 -16.34 0.17 2.74
CA ASP A 158 -16.41 1.63 2.82
C ASP A 158 -15.42 2.19 3.86
N LEU A 159 -15.29 1.49 5.00
CA LEU A 159 -14.34 1.85 6.04
C LEU A 159 -12.89 1.69 5.59
N GLU A 160 -12.56 0.67 4.79
CA GLU A 160 -11.24 0.52 4.17
C GLU A 160 -10.98 1.63 3.13
N ARG A 161 -11.99 1.97 2.32
CA ARG A 161 -11.90 3.06 1.33
C ARG A 161 -11.66 4.42 1.98
N GLU A 162 -12.27 4.70 3.13
CA GLU A 162 -11.98 5.93 3.91
C GLU A 162 -10.51 6.01 4.35
N VAL A 163 -9.92 4.90 4.79
CA VAL A 163 -8.49 4.85 5.14
C VAL A 163 -7.61 5.08 3.90
N MET A 164 -8.00 4.55 2.74
CA MET A 164 -7.30 4.77 1.48
C MET A 164 -7.41 6.22 1.00
N ARG A 165 -8.59 6.84 1.09
CA ARG A 165 -8.79 8.27 0.80
C ARG A 165 -7.91 9.15 1.69
N PHE A 166 -7.87 8.87 2.99
CA PHE A 166 -7.02 9.61 3.90
C PHE A 166 -5.54 9.44 3.56
N SER A 167 -5.10 8.21 3.30
CA SER A 167 -3.72 7.93 2.89
C SER A 167 -3.35 8.70 1.61
N ASN A 168 -4.24 8.70 0.61
CA ASN A 168 -4.07 9.46 -0.63
C ASN A 168 -4.06 10.97 -0.43
N LYS A 169 -4.93 11.50 0.43
CA LYS A 169 -4.94 12.92 0.77
C LYS A 169 -3.60 13.35 1.36
N ILE A 170 -3.08 12.56 2.30
CA ILE A 170 -1.80 12.86 2.97
C ILE A 170 -0.64 12.73 1.99
N SER A 171 -0.56 11.65 1.21
CA SER A 171 0.53 11.46 0.23
C SER A 171 0.47 12.52 -0.87
N SER A 172 -0.71 12.85 -1.38
CA SER A 172 -0.91 13.92 -2.37
C SER A 172 -0.50 15.29 -1.84
N GLY A 173 -0.81 15.58 -0.57
CA GLY A 173 -0.30 16.77 0.11
C GLY A 173 1.23 16.78 0.19
N ALA A 174 1.82 15.64 0.58
CA ALA A 174 3.27 15.51 0.67
C ALA A 174 3.99 15.63 -0.69
N HIS A 175 3.38 15.13 -1.78
CA HIS A 175 3.89 15.28 -3.14
C HIS A 175 3.97 16.74 -3.58
N LYS A 176 3.03 17.57 -3.13
CA LYS A 176 2.97 19.00 -3.44
C LYS A 176 4.05 19.84 -2.75
N GLU A 177 4.69 19.30 -1.71
CA GLU A 177 5.77 19.98 -0.97
C GLU A 177 7.18 19.68 -1.53
N VAL A 178 7.28 18.76 -2.50
CA VAL A 178 8.43 18.61 -3.44
C VAL A 178 9.82 18.47 -2.78
N ASN A 179 10.00 17.49 -1.87
CA ASN A 179 11.31 16.95 -1.44
C ASN A 179 11.16 15.62 -0.68
N TYR A 180 12.04 14.63 -0.88
CA TYR A 180 12.00 13.32 -0.20
C TYR A 180 11.94 13.39 1.34
N ILE A 181 12.78 14.21 1.97
CA ILE A 181 12.82 14.30 3.44
C ILE A 181 11.54 15.00 3.93
N ILE A 182 11.12 16.04 3.21
CA ILE A 182 9.89 16.78 3.49
C ILE A 182 8.68 15.88 3.30
N PHE A 183 8.68 15.00 2.30
CA PHE A 183 7.59 14.06 2.05
C PHE A 183 7.37 13.14 3.26
N LYS A 184 8.44 12.49 3.74
CA LYS A 184 8.36 11.63 4.94
C LYS A 184 7.93 12.41 6.17
N HIS A 185 8.51 13.60 6.35
CA HIS A 185 8.15 14.47 7.47
C HIS A 185 6.69 14.89 7.43
N TYR A 186 6.18 15.30 6.26
CA TYR A 186 4.80 15.70 6.03
C TYR A 186 3.84 14.55 6.33
N CYS A 187 4.09 13.36 5.76
CA CYS A 187 3.28 12.18 6.02
C CYS A 187 3.25 11.84 7.51
N GLN A 188 4.38 11.94 8.21
CA GLN A 188 4.46 11.68 9.64
C GLN A 188 3.74 12.74 10.47
N PHE A 189 3.94 14.02 10.18
CA PHE A 189 3.43 15.14 10.95
C PHE A 189 1.93 15.35 10.73
N ASN A 190 1.50 15.41 9.46
CA ASN A 190 0.13 15.69 9.07
C ASN A 190 -0.76 14.43 9.05
N GLY A 191 -0.17 13.28 8.69
CA GLY A 191 -0.92 12.03 8.57
C GLY A 191 -0.77 11.07 9.74
N GLY A 192 0.18 11.31 10.65
CA GLY A 192 0.54 10.32 11.66
C GLY A 192 1.16 9.05 11.04
N VAL A 193 1.72 9.11 9.83
CA VAL A 193 2.29 7.95 9.14
C VAL A 193 3.71 7.70 9.65
N ARG A 194 3.90 6.62 10.42
CA ARG A 194 5.22 6.25 10.99
C ARG A 194 6.08 5.43 10.04
N LEU A 195 5.44 4.68 9.16
CA LEU A 195 6.08 3.72 8.27
C LEU A 195 5.69 4.06 6.84
N MET A 196 6.68 4.15 5.97
CA MET A 196 6.44 4.18 4.54
C MET A 196 6.19 2.75 4.05
N VAL A 197 5.17 2.58 3.24
CA VAL A 197 4.75 1.27 2.72
C VAL A 197 5.75 0.67 1.72
N TYR A 198 6.70 1.46 1.23
CA TYR A 198 7.90 1.04 0.50
C TYR A 198 8.97 2.14 0.53
N THR A 199 10.16 1.83 0.01
CA THR A 199 11.26 2.79 -0.13
C THR A 199 10.91 3.86 -1.17
N CYS A 200 10.84 5.14 -0.78
CA CYS A 200 10.54 6.22 -1.73
C CYS A 200 11.52 6.23 -2.91
N ILE A 201 10.97 6.35 -4.12
CA ILE A 201 11.72 6.41 -5.38
C ILE A 201 11.78 7.87 -5.81
N CYS A 202 12.98 8.46 -5.85
CA CYS A 202 13.19 9.88 -6.17
C CYS A 202 14.24 10.01 -7.28
N GLY A 203 13.90 9.62 -8.50
CA GLY A 203 14.85 9.58 -9.62
C GLY A 203 14.88 10.89 -10.39
N SER A 204 16.03 11.58 -10.44
CA SER A 204 16.25 12.75 -11.30
C SER A 204 17.03 12.42 -12.57
N GLY A 205 16.68 13.05 -13.69
CA GLY A 205 17.27 12.81 -15.01
C GLY A 205 17.19 11.33 -15.41
N ASP A 206 18.31 10.77 -15.87
CA ASP A 206 18.44 9.35 -16.24
C ASP A 206 17.93 8.35 -15.20
N ASN A 207 18.05 8.62 -13.89
CA ASN A 207 17.51 7.76 -12.84
C ASN A 207 15.98 7.63 -12.87
N GLY A 208 15.26 8.53 -13.55
CA GLY A 208 13.82 8.38 -13.80
C GLY A 208 13.46 7.12 -14.61
N SER A 209 14.43 6.56 -15.36
CA SER A 209 14.25 5.29 -16.07
C SER A 209 14.43 4.03 -15.19
N VAL A 210 14.90 4.19 -13.94
CA VAL A 210 15.14 3.07 -13.02
C VAL A 210 13.91 2.89 -12.13
N LEU A 211 13.11 1.84 -12.40
CA LEU A 211 11.77 1.67 -11.85
C LEU A 211 11.72 1.68 -10.31
N HIS A 212 12.63 0.96 -9.66
CA HIS A 212 12.77 0.90 -8.20
C HIS A 212 14.08 1.55 -7.70
N TYR A 213 14.41 2.73 -8.24
CA TYR A 213 15.48 3.57 -7.69
C TYR A 213 15.22 3.94 -6.21
N GLY A 214 16.26 4.25 -5.43
CA GLY A 214 16.14 4.62 -4.03
C GLY A 214 16.48 3.51 -3.03
N HIS A 215 16.64 2.27 -3.49
CA HIS A 215 17.15 1.16 -2.66
C HIS A 215 18.60 1.42 -2.19
N ALA A 216 19.11 0.60 -1.28
CA ALA A 216 20.41 0.82 -0.62
C ALA A 216 21.60 0.99 -1.59
N SER A 217 21.63 0.26 -2.72
CA SER A 217 22.68 0.39 -3.74
C SER A 217 22.49 1.57 -4.72
N ALA A 218 21.37 2.31 -4.64
CA ALA A 218 21.08 3.50 -5.44
C ALA A 218 20.22 4.50 -4.61
N PRO A 219 20.76 5.05 -3.50
CA PRO A 219 19.96 5.50 -2.35
C PRO A 219 19.44 6.94 -2.46
N ASN A 220 18.88 7.33 -3.61
CA ASN A 220 18.40 8.70 -3.86
C ASN A 220 19.48 9.77 -3.64
N SER A 221 20.72 9.50 -4.06
CA SER A 221 21.89 10.35 -3.79
C SER A 221 22.28 11.28 -4.94
N LYS A 222 21.61 11.20 -6.10
CA LYS A 222 21.91 12.09 -7.23
C LYS A 222 21.44 13.51 -6.91
N GLN A 223 22.33 14.48 -7.09
CA GLN A 223 21.96 15.90 -7.02
C GLN A 223 21.15 16.27 -8.26
N VAL A 224 19.95 16.83 -8.05
CA VAL A 224 19.09 17.34 -9.13
C VAL A 224 19.82 18.46 -9.87
N GLN A 225 19.85 18.37 -11.20
CA GLN A 225 20.44 19.38 -12.07
C GLN A 225 19.35 20.17 -12.79
N ASP A 226 19.69 21.38 -13.26
CA ASP A 226 18.81 22.11 -14.18
C ASP A 226 18.59 21.31 -15.47
N GLY A 227 17.35 21.24 -15.94
CA GLY A 227 16.95 20.41 -17.07
C GLY A 227 16.66 18.92 -16.76
N ASP A 228 16.92 18.43 -15.53
CA ASP A 228 16.49 17.08 -15.14
C ASP A 228 14.96 17.01 -15.04
N LEU A 229 14.36 15.96 -15.60
CA LEU A 229 13.03 15.52 -15.20
C LEU A 229 13.10 14.81 -13.85
N TRP A 230 12.06 14.97 -13.04
CA TRP A 230 12.01 14.35 -11.72
C TRP A 230 10.81 13.41 -11.62
N LEU A 231 11.09 12.15 -11.30
CA LEU A 231 10.08 11.12 -11.11
C LEU A 231 9.95 10.75 -9.64
N PHE A 232 8.71 10.83 -9.13
CA PHE A 232 8.34 10.43 -7.78
C PHE A 232 7.09 9.52 -7.80
N LYS A 233 7.17 8.33 -7.18
CA LYS A 233 6.22 7.20 -7.34
C LYS A 233 5.26 7.03 -6.14
N ASN A 234 3.94 6.73 -6.34
CA ASN A 234 2.92 6.04 -5.47
C ASN A 234 1.61 5.65 -6.27
N LEU A 235 1.01 4.43 -6.12
CA LEU A 235 0.18 3.68 -7.14
C LEU A 235 -1.21 3.08 -6.76
N LEU A 236 -2.26 3.15 -7.63
CA LEU A 236 -3.30 2.09 -7.88
C LEU A 236 -4.23 2.31 -9.12
N PHE A 237 -4.45 1.27 -9.95
CA PHE A 237 -5.66 1.14 -10.79
C PHE A 237 -6.26 -0.28 -10.81
N ASP A 238 -7.59 -0.39 -10.82
CA ASP A 238 -8.39 -1.58 -11.24
C ASP A 238 -9.75 -1.10 -11.78
N THR A 239 -10.46 -1.91 -12.60
CA THR A 239 -11.86 -1.73 -13.03
C THR A 239 -12.54 -3.11 -13.15
N GLN A 240 -13.73 -3.29 -12.56
CA GLN A 240 -14.42 -4.59 -12.45
C GLN A 240 -15.06 -5.09 -13.76
N SER A 241 -15.15 -4.25 -14.79
CA SER A 241 -15.79 -4.60 -16.08
C SER A 241 -14.82 -4.56 -17.27
N VAL A 242 -13.61 -4.05 -17.09
CA VAL A 242 -12.59 -3.93 -18.15
C VAL A 242 -11.34 -4.67 -17.71
N SER A 243 -10.87 -5.57 -18.57
CA SER A 243 -9.66 -6.35 -18.30
C SER A 243 -8.45 -5.43 -18.14
N CYS A 244 -7.69 -5.61 -17.05
CA CYS A 244 -6.40 -4.94 -16.87
C CYS A 244 -5.43 -5.24 -18.03
N VAL A 245 -5.55 -6.41 -18.67
CA VAL A 245 -4.78 -6.74 -19.89
C VAL A 245 -5.20 -5.84 -21.04
N ASP A 246 -6.50 -5.62 -21.25
CA ASP A 246 -6.99 -4.76 -22.34
C ASP A 246 -6.59 -3.31 -22.11
N MET A 247 -6.64 -2.84 -20.86
CA MET A 247 -6.15 -1.50 -20.49
C MET A 247 -4.64 -1.38 -20.69
N HIS A 248 -3.86 -2.42 -20.38
CA HIS A 248 -2.42 -2.43 -20.63
C HIS A 248 -2.11 -2.36 -22.13
N LEU A 249 -2.87 -3.09 -22.96
CA LEU A 249 -2.75 -3.05 -24.41
C LEU A 249 -3.20 -1.68 -24.98
N LEU A 250 -4.24 -1.08 -24.42
CA LEU A 250 -4.69 0.27 -24.77
C LEU A 250 -3.61 1.32 -24.46
N ALA A 251 -3.02 1.27 -23.26
CA ALA A 251 -1.93 2.15 -22.88
C ALA A 251 -0.72 1.99 -23.82
N ASN A 252 -0.33 0.75 -24.13
CA ASN A 252 0.72 0.48 -25.11
C ASN A 252 0.40 1.08 -26.49
N ARG A 253 -0.84 0.95 -26.97
CA ARG A 253 -1.28 1.54 -28.23
C ARG A 253 -1.16 3.06 -28.22
N VAL A 254 -1.69 3.72 -27.18
CA VAL A 254 -1.63 5.18 -27.03
C VAL A 254 -0.18 5.66 -27.00
N HIS A 255 0.71 4.99 -26.25
CA HIS A 255 2.14 5.30 -26.26
C HIS A 255 2.74 5.23 -27.66
N LEU A 256 2.46 4.16 -28.42
CA LEU A 256 2.98 4.02 -29.78
C LEU A 256 2.44 5.08 -30.73
N GLU A 257 1.16 5.46 -30.60
CA GLU A 257 0.54 6.54 -31.38
C GLU A 257 1.18 7.90 -31.09
N GLU A 258 1.38 8.25 -29.81
CA GLU A 258 2.03 9.51 -29.42
C GLU A 258 3.51 9.54 -29.80
N LEU A 259 4.26 8.45 -29.58
CA LEU A 259 5.65 8.35 -30.00
C LEU A 259 5.80 8.45 -31.53
N LYS A 260 4.82 7.96 -32.29
CA LYS A 260 4.78 8.15 -33.74
C LYS A 260 4.50 9.60 -34.13
N LYS A 261 3.60 10.31 -33.43
CA LYS A 261 3.37 11.75 -33.64
C LYS A 261 4.62 12.58 -33.35
N LEU A 262 5.44 12.14 -32.39
CA LEU A 262 6.74 12.72 -32.06
C LEU A 262 7.87 12.26 -32.99
N GLU A 263 7.56 11.51 -34.05
CA GLU A 263 8.51 11.00 -35.05
C GLU A 263 9.60 10.05 -34.50
N LEU A 264 9.46 9.60 -33.26
CA LEU A 264 10.31 8.57 -32.64
C LEU A 264 10.07 7.19 -33.25
N LEU A 265 8.84 6.96 -33.71
CA LEU A 265 8.40 5.74 -34.37
C LEU A 265 7.84 6.03 -35.78
N LYS A 266 7.95 5.06 -36.68
CA LYS A 266 7.40 5.12 -38.04
C LYS A 266 6.71 3.81 -38.42
N GLY A 267 5.76 3.90 -39.34
CA GLY A 267 4.99 2.73 -39.83
C GLY A 267 3.61 2.61 -39.19
N ASP A 268 3.04 1.41 -39.26
CA ASP A 268 1.68 1.11 -38.79
C ASP A 268 1.65 0.68 -37.32
N VAL A 269 0.69 1.19 -36.53
CA VAL A 269 0.61 0.92 -35.09
C VAL A 269 0.11 -0.51 -34.82
N GLU A 270 -0.74 -1.10 -35.66
CA GLU A 270 -1.16 -2.48 -35.48
C GLU A 270 0.01 -3.44 -35.65
N GLU A 271 0.89 -3.18 -36.64
CA GLU A 271 2.11 -3.97 -36.83
C GLU A 271 3.09 -3.81 -35.64
N MET A 272 3.21 -2.61 -35.08
CA MET A 272 4.00 -2.38 -33.85
C MET A 272 3.44 -3.15 -32.65
N MET A 273 2.11 -3.22 -32.52
CA MET A 273 1.43 -3.98 -31.46
C MET A 273 1.69 -5.49 -31.59
N LYS A 274 1.66 -6.05 -32.81
CA LYS A 274 1.96 -7.48 -33.07
C LYS A 274 3.37 -7.88 -32.63
N VAL A 275 4.35 -7.00 -32.78
CA VAL A 275 5.74 -7.24 -32.34
C VAL A 275 6.01 -6.79 -30.91
N ARG A 276 4.96 -6.43 -30.15
CA ARG A 276 5.01 -6.00 -28.75
C ARG A 276 5.94 -4.81 -28.50
N LEU A 277 6.02 -3.87 -29.44
CA LEU A 277 6.92 -2.72 -29.35
C LEU A 277 6.62 -1.82 -28.13
N GLY A 278 5.37 -1.76 -27.67
CA GLY A 278 4.99 -0.99 -26.48
C GLY A 278 5.74 -1.41 -25.20
N ALA A 279 6.05 -2.70 -25.03
CA ALA A 279 6.77 -3.22 -23.87
C ALA A 279 8.23 -2.72 -23.78
N VAL A 280 8.75 -2.13 -24.85
CA VAL A 280 10.05 -1.48 -24.88
C VAL A 280 10.02 -0.15 -24.14
N PHE A 281 8.92 0.58 -24.25
CA PHE A 281 8.71 1.90 -23.64
C PHE A 281 7.99 1.83 -22.29
N MET A 282 7.22 0.76 -22.05
CA MET A 282 6.59 0.44 -20.77
C MET A 282 6.85 -1.03 -20.41
N PRO A 283 8.00 -1.35 -19.79
CA PRO A 283 8.40 -2.74 -19.53
C PRO A 283 7.73 -3.37 -18.30
N HIS A 284 6.93 -2.60 -17.56
CA HIS A 284 6.20 -3.04 -16.38
C HIS A 284 4.69 -3.16 -16.67
N GLY A 285 3.95 -3.77 -15.73
CA GLY A 285 2.49 -3.79 -15.76
C GLY A 285 1.90 -2.38 -15.70
N LEU A 286 0.69 -2.20 -16.24
CA LEU A 286 0.01 -0.90 -16.20
C LEU A 286 -0.31 -0.46 -14.76
N GLY A 287 -0.64 -1.42 -13.91
CA GLY A 287 -0.91 -1.22 -12.49
C GLY A 287 -1.00 -2.55 -11.75
N HIS A 288 -1.22 -2.49 -10.44
CA HIS A 288 -1.39 -3.64 -9.55
C HIS A 288 -2.40 -3.29 -8.45
N PHE A 289 -2.98 -4.29 -7.79
CA PHE A 289 -3.84 -4.04 -6.62
C PHE A 289 -3.07 -3.37 -5.47
N MET A 290 -3.80 -2.61 -4.65
CA MET A 290 -3.30 -1.99 -3.43
C MET A 290 -4.29 -2.24 -2.29
N GLY A 291 -3.76 -2.22 -1.07
CA GLY A 291 -4.52 -2.27 0.17
C GLY A 291 -3.54 -2.17 1.33
N ILE A 292 -3.48 -3.20 2.17
CA ILE A 292 -2.49 -3.28 3.25
C ILE A 292 -1.05 -3.40 2.71
N ASP A 293 -0.86 -3.98 1.53
CA ASP A 293 0.45 -4.15 0.88
C ASP A 293 0.54 -3.34 -0.42
N THR A 294 1.76 -2.91 -0.80
CA THR A 294 2.01 -1.98 -1.93
C THR A 294 2.15 -2.65 -3.31
N HIS A 295 3.06 -3.61 -3.53
CA HIS A 295 3.47 -4.05 -4.89
C HIS A 295 3.57 -5.58 -5.06
N ASP A 296 3.47 -6.03 -6.33
CA ASP A 296 4.12 -7.25 -6.85
C ASP A 296 4.89 -6.96 -8.18
N VAL A 297 6.15 -7.45 -8.24
CA VAL A 297 7.28 -7.47 -9.24
C VAL A 297 7.61 -6.33 -10.26
N ASP A 298 8.90 -6.35 -10.68
CA ASP A 298 9.77 -5.34 -11.33
C ASP A 298 9.92 -5.43 -12.88
N GLY A 299 10.50 -4.38 -13.51
CA GLY A 299 10.85 -4.32 -14.95
C GLY A 299 12.30 -3.88 -15.25
N TYR A 300 12.82 -4.20 -16.45
CA TYR A 300 14.25 -4.12 -16.80
C TYR A 300 14.58 -3.09 -17.90
N PRO A 301 15.58 -2.19 -17.70
CA PRO A 301 15.95 -1.14 -18.66
C PRO A 301 16.68 -1.63 -19.93
N GLU A 302 17.10 -2.91 -19.98
CA GLU A 302 17.85 -3.49 -21.12
C GLU A 302 17.01 -3.68 -22.40
N LEU A 303 15.70 -3.45 -22.31
CA LEU A 303 14.73 -3.76 -23.37
C LEU A 303 14.78 -2.78 -24.55
N LEU A 304 15.13 -1.51 -24.34
CA LEU A 304 15.26 -0.52 -25.43
C LEU A 304 16.45 -0.83 -26.36
N ASP A 305 17.59 -1.20 -25.79
CA ASP A 305 18.76 -1.57 -26.58
C ASP A 305 18.60 -2.93 -27.24
N ALA A 306 17.83 -3.83 -26.64
CA ALA A 306 17.42 -5.07 -27.28
C ALA A 306 16.55 -4.80 -28.52
N ALA A 307 15.53 -3.95 -28.40
CA ALA A 307 14.60 -3.64 -29.49
C ALA A 307 15.27 -3.01 -30.72
N LEU A 308 16.28 -2.16 -30.53
CA LEU A 308 17.06 -1.56 -31.61
C LEU A 308 17.92 -2.57 -32.39
N ARG A 309 18.18 -3.76 -31.82
CA ARG A 309 18.98 -4.82 -32.47
C ARG A 309 18.12 -5.88 -33.19
N TYR A 310 16.84 -6.02 -32.85
CA TYR A 310 15.97 -7.03 -33.48
C TYR A 310 15.31 -6.48 -34.76
N PRO A 311 15.58 -7.06 -35.95
CA PRO A 311 15.07 -6.54 -37.24
C PRO A 311 13.55 -6.36 -37.31
N GLN A 312 12.79 -7.21 -36.60
CA GLN A 312 11.34 -7.14 -36.55
C GLN A 312 10.80 -5.91 -35.80
N GLN A 313 11.58 -5.34 -34.87
CA GLN A 313 11.21 -4.17 -34.07
C GLN A 313 11.92 -2.90 -34.56
N SER A 314 13.20 -3.00 -34.94
CA SER A 314 14.02 -1.86 -35.35
C SER A 314 13.56 -1.19 -36.65
N GLN A 315 12.82 -1.90 -37.50
CA GLN A 315 12.20 -1.33 -38.70
C GLN A 315 11.22 -0.17 -38.38
N PHE A 316 10.65 -0.17 -37.17
CA PHE A 316 9.68 0.83 -36.72
C PHE A 316 10.32 1.98 -35.94
N THR A 317 11.59 1.87 -35.54
CA THR A 317 12.28 2.88 -34.72
C THR A 317 13.04 3.89 -35.57
N CYS A 318 12.94 5.18 -35.23
CA CYS A 318 13.74 6.25 -35.84
C CYS A 318 14.95 6.53 -34.94
N ARG A 319 16.08 5.86 -35.22
CA ARG A 319 17.25 5.87 -34.33
C ARG A 319 17.81 7.27 -34.13
N GLU A 320 17.83 8.07 -35.19
CA GLU A 320 18.35 9.44 -35.20
C GLU A 320 17.56 10.39 -34.29
N VAL A 321 16.27 10.10 -34.09
CA VAL A 321 15.40 10.86 -33.18
C VAL A 321 15.50 10.29 -31.77
N ILE A 322 15.46 8.96 -31.61
CA ILE A 322 15.58 8.29 -30.30
C ILE A 322 16.89 8.65 -29.59
N ASP A 323 17.99 8.75 -30.32
CA ASP A 323 19.30 9.06 -29.75
C ASP A 323 19.33 10.46 -29.09
N GLN A 324 18.44 11.37 -29.49
CA GLN A 324 18.30 12.70 -28.85
C GLN A 324 17.65 12.63 -27.46
N TYR A 325 16.91 11.56 -27.17
CA TYR A 325 16.24 11.34 -25.88
C TYR A 325 17.02 10.39 -24.96
N ARG A 326 18.26 10.01 -25.33
CA ARG A 326 19.13 9.24 -24.44
C ARG A 326 19.51 10.07 -23.23
N GLY A 327 19.34 9.48 -22.04
CA GLY A 327 19.56 10.18 -20.76
C GLY A 327 18.38 11.04 -20.30
N PHE A 328 17.28 11.10 -21.08
CA PHE A 328 16.04 11.77 -20.67
C PHE A 328 15.45 11.21 -19.38
N GLY A 329 15.68 9.92 -19.12
CA GLY A 329 15.12 9.19 -17.99
C GLY A 329 13.79 8.54 -18.36
N GLY A 330 12.71 8.96 -17.70
CA GLY A 330 11.38 8.43 -17.93
C GLY A 330 10.31 9.26 -17.21
N VAL A 331 9.07 9.16 -17.70
CA VAL A 331 7.90 9.79 -17.10
C VAL A 331 6.94 8.69 -16.64
N ARG A 332 6.42 8.81 -15.42
CA ARG A 332 5.36 7.95 -14.91
C ARG A 332 4.34 8.81 -14.19
N ILE A 333 3.09 8.72 -14.63
CA ILE A 333 1.94 9.34 -13.98
C ILE A 333 1.16 8.21 -13.33
N GLU A 334 0.84 8.41 -12.07
CA GLU A 334 0.45 7.35 -11.17
C GLU A 334 -0.64 7.90 -10.25
N ASP A 335 -1.79 7.26 -10.32
CA ASP A 335 -2.99 7.58 -9.56
C ASP A 335 -3.43 6.34 -8.80
N ASP A 336 -4.12 6.56 -7.68
CA ASP A 336 -4.89 5.56 -6.97
C ASP A 336 -6.38 5.75 -7.31
N VAL A 337 -7.05 4.71 -7.76
CA VAL A 337 -8.50 4.73 -8.02
C VAL A 337 -9.25 3.60 -7.32
N ALA A 338 -10.51 3.85 -6.96
CA ALA A 338 -11.44 2.83 -6.50
C ALA A 338 -12.52 2.58 -7.56
N VAL A 339 -12.73 1.31 -7.93
CA VAL A 339 -13.82 0.92 -8.84
C VAL A 339 -15.17 1.15 -8.20
N THR A 340 -16.10 1.66 -8.99
CA THR A 340 -17.51 1.82 -8.63
C THR A 340 -18.39 1.11 -9.66
N ASP A 341 -19.67 0.93 -9.35
CA ASP A 341 -20.61 0.22 -10.22
C ASP A 341 -20.74 0.87 -11.61
N ASP A 342 -20.52 2.18 -11.70
CA ASP A 342 -20.67 3.01 -12.89
C ASP A 342 -19.35 3.64 -13.39
N GLY A 343 -18.20 3.31 -12.79
CA GLY A 343 -16.90 3.81 -13.23
C GLY A 343 -15.78 3.67 -12.20
N MET A 344 -15.12 4.79 -11.91
CA MET A 344 -14.03 4.86 -10.93
C MET A 344 -14.08 6.17 -10.13
N GLU A 345 -13.60 6.10 -8.90
CA GLU A 345 -13.32 7.22 -8.02
C GLU A 345 -11.80 7.46 -8.01
N LEU A 346 -11.38 8.65 -8.41
CA LEU A 346 -9.98 9.08 -8.29
C LEU A 346 -9.67 9.51 -6.85
N LEU A 347 -8.72 8.82 -6.21
CA LEU A 347 -8.31 9.10 -4.83
C LEU A 347 -7.14 10.09 -4.75
N THR A 348 -6.26 10.09 -5.76
CA THR A 348 -5.06 10.93 -5.81
C THR A 348 -5.39 12.36 -6.22
N LEU A 349 -4.77 13.34 -5.55
CA LEU A 349 -5.11 14.76 -5.65
C LEU A 349 -3.87 15.63 -5.88
N VAL A 350 -3.24 15.52 -7.05
CA VAL A 350 -2.04 16.28 -7.42
C VAL A 350 -2.20 16.96 -8.80
N PRO A 351 -1.46 18.05 -9.11
CA PRO A 351 -1.41 18.64 -10.44
C PRO A 351 -1.07 17.61 -11.53
N ARG A 352 -1.73 17.69 -12.70
CA ARG A 352 -1.54 16.70 -13.78
C ARG A 352 -1.17 17.31 -15.12
N THR A 353 -1.83 18.39 -15.50
CA THR A 353 -1.51 19.10 -16.75
C THR A 353 -0.17 19.81 -16.60
N VAL A 354 0.50 20.08 -17.73
CA VAL A 354 1.74 20.84 -17.76
C VAL A 354 1.53 22.19 -17.09
N GLU A 355 0.43 22.86 -17.42
CA GLU A 355 0.06 24.17 -16.91
C GLU A 355 -0.17 24.16 -15.39
N GLU A 356 -0.86 23.16 -14.85
CA GLU A 356 -1.08 23.03 -13.40
C GLU A 356 0.24 22.76 -12.65
N ILE A 357 1.11 21.91 -13.20
CA ILE A 357 2.40 21.58 -12.59
C ILE A 357 3.30 22.83 -12.60
N GLU A 358 3.41 23.51 -13.73
CA GLU A 358 4.20 24.73 -13.87
C GLU A 358 3.71 25.84 -12.94
N ALA A 359 2.38 26.03 -12.86
CA ALA A 359 1.77 27.01 -11.97
C ALA A 359 2.07 26.69 -10.49
N TRP A 360 1.89 25.43 -10.08
CA TRP A 360 2.17 25.00 -8.70
C TRP A 360 3.65 25.20 -8.33
N MET A 361 4.56 24.81 -9.22
CA MET A 361 6.00 25.00 -9.00
C MET A 361 6.41 26.47 -9.00
N ALA A 362 5.75 27.33 -9.79
CA ALA A 362 5.98 28.76 -9.79
C ALA A 362 5.55 29.43 -8.48
N GLU A 363 4.41 29.02 -7.91
CA GLU A 363 3.92 29.50 -6.60
C GLU A 363 4.87 29.11 -5.46
N GLY A 364 5.32 27.85 -5.41
CA GLY A 364 6.24 27.38 -4.36
C GLY A 364 7.56 28.16 -4.30
N ARG A 365 8.06 28.67 -5.44
CA ARG A 365 9.25 29.53 -5.50
C ARG A 365 9.08 30.89 -4.80
N GLN A 366 7.85 31.33 -4.55
CA GLN A 366 7.53 32.61 -3.92
C GLN A 366 7.51 32.55 -2.39
N HIS A 367 7.58 31.34 -1.80
CA HIS A 367 7.61 31.11 -0.35
C HIS A 367 8.94 30.50 0.12
N PRO A 368 10.06 31.25 0.10
CA PRO A 368 11.41 30.72 0.36
C PRO A 368 11.67 30.29 1.82
N GLN A 369 10.73 30.52 2.75
CA GLN A 369 10.89 30.15 4.15
C GLN A 369 9.61 29.53 4.70
N VAL A 370 9.58 28.20 4.72
CA VAL A 370 8.77 27.48 5.70
C VAL A 370 9.61 27.44 6.97
N PRO A 371 9.27 28.22 8.02
CA PRO A 371 10.03 28.15 9.26
C PRO A 371 9.98 26.73 9.77
N LEU A 372 11.14 26.17 10.09
CA LEU A 372 11.19 24.83 10.66
C LEU A 372 10.41 24.86 11.98
N PRO A 373 9.73 23.78 12.39
CA PRO A 373 9.01 23.75 13.67
C PRO A 373 9.88 24.18 14.86
N GLN A 374 11.19 23.99 14.76
CA GLN A 374 12.23 24.37 15.73
C GLN A 374 12.44 25.89 15.84
N GLU A 375 12.14 26.62 14.77
CA GLU A 375 12.25 28.09 14.68
C GLU A 375 10.98 28.76 15.23
N CYS A 376 9.82 28.10 15.15
CA CYS A 376 8.56 28.58 15.72
C CYS A 376 8.50 28.52 17.26
N VAL A 377 9.41 27.80 17.93
CA VAL A 377 9.45 27.68 19.40
C VAL A 377 10.16 28.86 20.07
N LYS A 378 10.87 29.70 19.32
CA LYS A 378 11.63 30.84 19.89
C LYS A 378 10.83 32.13 20.07
N SER A 379 9.52 32.13 19.79
CA SER A 379 8.64 33.28 19.94
C SER A 379 7.54 33.04 20.99
N GLY A 380 7.94 32.65 22.21
CA GLY A 380 7.08 32.52 23.38
C GLY A 380 7.67 33.28 24.56
#